data_AF-A0A2V7X442-F1
#
_entry.id   AF-A0A2V7X442-F1
#
_cell.length_a   1.000
_cell.length_b   1.000
_cell.length_c   1.000
_cell.angle_alpha   90.00
_cell.angle_beta   90.00
_cell.angle_gamma   90.00
#
_symmetry.space_group_name_H-M   'P 1'
#
loop_
_entity.id
_entity.type
_entity.pdbx_description
1 polymer ?
#
loop_
_entity_poly.entity_id
_entity_poly.type
_entity_poly.pdbx_seq_one_letter_code
_entity_poly.pdbx_strand_id
1 'polypeptide(L)'
;MVVRGTVQGAGTLRAASVGSTSAATVTVTVLENPSITTTVAGDGSFTLRGLPEGGFTLIFTTSGTEIGRLSFSEVKPNQEITLTVQVSTSGVVLL
;
A
#
# COMPACT_ATOMS: atom_id res chain seq x y z
N MET A 1 15.26 6.85 0.84
CA MET A 1 14.63 5.58 0.40
C MET A 1 13.30 5.86 -0.29
N VAL A 2 12.97 5.09 -1.33
CA VAL A 2 11.69 5.16 -2.05
C VAL A 2 11.08 3.77 -2.15
N VAL A 3 9.79 3.65 -1.83
CA VAL A 3 9.02 2.44 -2.03
C VAL A 3 7.92 2.73 -3.04
N ARG A 4 7.89 1.95 -4.11
CA ARG A 4 6.88 2.02 -5.15
C ARG A 4 6.13 0.72 -5.11
N GLY A 5 4.82 0.80 -4.96
CA GLY A 5 4.01 -0.40 -4.92
C GLY A 5 2.82 -0.34 -5.83
N THR A 6 2.38 -1.51 -6.25
CA THR A 6 1.12 -1.69 -6.97
C THR A 6 0.24 -2.64 -6.17
N VAL A 7 -1.00 -2.24 -5.96
CA VAL A 7 -2.04 -2.97 -5.26
C VAL A 7 -2.94 -3.61 -6.30
N GLN A 8 -2.79 -4.92 -6.47
CA GLN A 8 -3.65 -5.76 -7.28
C GLN A 8 -4.84 -6.21 -6.43
N GLY A 9 -6.07 -6.12 -6.94
CA GLY A 9 -7.26 -6.65 -6.23
C GLY A 9 -8.17 -5.62 -5.56
N ALA A 10 -7.79 -4.34 -5.49
CA ALA A 10 -8.76 -3.26 -5.29
C ALA A 10 -9.75 -3.13 -6.49
N GLY A 11 -9.40 -3.75 -7.63
CA GLY A 11 -10.05 -3.63 -8.93
C GLY A 11 -11.13 -4.65 -9.29
N THR A 12 -11.74 -5.39 -8.35
CA THR A 12 -13.04 -6.04 -8.66
C THR A 12 -14.21 -5.07 -8.55
N LEU A 13 -14.00 -3.82 -8.15
CA LEU A 13 -14.93 -2.72 -8.45
C LEU A 13 -14.70 -2.24 -9.89
N ARG A 14 -14.88 -3.14 -10.87
CA ARG A 14 -14.85 -2.75 -12.29
C ARG A 14 -16.02 -1.82 -12.55
N ALA A 15 -15.67 -0.60 -12.95
CA ALA A 15 -16.48 0.38 -13.67
C ALA A 15 -17.89 -0.09 -14.05
N ALA A 16 -18.88 0.24 -13.21
CA ALA A 16 -20.22 0.49 -13.69
C ALA A 16 -20.31 2.00 -13.93
N SER A 17 -20.45 2.37 -15.20
CA SER A 17 -20.95 3.63 -15.73
C SER A 17 -21.55 4.62 -14.71
N VAL A 18 -21.15 5.89 -14.84
CA VAL A 18 -21.83 7.10 -14.32
C VAL A 18 -22.13 7.15 -12.82
N GLY A 19 -21.35 7.94 -12.09
CA GLY A 19 -21.71 8.42 -10.75
C GLY A 19 -21.23 7.53 -9.60
N SER A 20 -20.25 8.05 -8.86
CA SER A 20 -19.99 7.68 -7.46
C SER A 20 -19.70 6.19 -7.18
N THR A 21 -18.64 5.63 -7.74
CA THR A 21 -18.04 4.41 -7.17
C THR A 21 -17.10 4.82 -6.04
N SER A 22 -17.49 4.52 -4.81
CA SER A 22 -16.58 4.45 -3.66
C SER A 22 -15.53 3.38 -3.99
N ALA A 23 -14.48 3.77 -4.72
CA ALA A 23 -13.29 2.97 -4.84
C ALA A 23 -12.79 2.80 -3.41
N ALA A 24 -12.79 1.56 -2.92
CA ALA A 24 -12.33 1.25 -1.57
C ALA A 24 -10.96 1.91 -1.41
N THR A 25 -10.91 2.98 -0.62
CA THR A 25 -9.74 3.83 -0.55
C THR A 25 -8.73 3.08 0.30
N VAL A 26 -7.71 2.53 -0.37
CA VAL A 26 -6.62 1.85 0.30
C VAL A 26 -5.62 2.91 0.73
N THR A 27 -5.29 2.89 2.01
CA THR A 27 -4.31 3.77 2.64
C THR A 27 -3.16 2.90 3.11
N VAL A 28 -1.93 3.34 2.84
CA VAL A 28 -0.72 2.68 3.29
C VAL A 28 -0.04 3.57 4.32
N THR A 29 0.13 3.05 5.53
CA THR A 29 0.76 3.77 6.65
C THR A 29 2.02 3.04 7.09
N VAL A 30 3.12 3.77 7.20
CA VAL A 30 4.37 3.32 7.81
C VAL A 30 4.22 3.46 9.32
N LEU A 31 4.44 2.37 10.05
CA LEU A 31 4.32 2.34 11.51
C LEU A 31 5.50 3.03 12.20
N GLU A 32 6.69 2.96 11.60
CA GLU A 32 7.92 3.53 12.13
C GLU A 32 7.96 5.06 12.04
N ASN A 33 8.88 5.67 12.80
CA ASN A 33 9.11 7.11 12.76
C ASN A 33 10.10 7.49 11.64
N PRO A 34 9.77 8.48 10.79
CA PRO A 34 8.52 9.24 10.74
C PRO A 34 7.35 8.41 10.17
N SER A 35 6.17 8.56 10.77
CA SER A 35 4.95 7.88 10.31
C SER A 35 4.50 8.48 8.98
N ILE A 36 4.79 7.80 7.88
CA ILE A 36 4.44 8.25 6.53
C ILE A 36 3.15 7.56 6.12
N THR A 37 2.15 8.33 5.71
CA THR A 37 0.91 7.78 5.17
C THR A 37 0.74 8.22 3.72
N THR A 38 0.32 7.31 2.86
CA THR A 38 -0.01 7.59 1.47
C THR A 38 -1.30 6.88 1.08
N THR A 39 -2.03 7.48 0.15
CA THR A 39 -3.25 6.87 -0.40
C THR A 39 -2.90 6.19 -1.70
N VAL A 40 -3.39 4.98 -1.90
CA VAL A 40 -3.25 4.24 -3.15
C VAL A 40 -4.12 4.91 -4.21
N ALA A 41 -3.55 5.18 -5.37
CA ALA A 41 -4.25 5.76 -6.49
C ALA A 41 -5.30 4.79 -7.05
N GLY A 42 -6.26 5.32 -7.83
CA GLY A 42 -7.35 4.52 -8.40
C GLY A 42 -6.89 3.42 -9.38
N ASP A 43 -5.65 3.48 -9.85
CA ASP A 43 -4.98 2.44 -10.66
C ASP A 43 -4.29 1.37 -9.80
N GLY A 44 -4.36 1.48 -8.47
CA GLY A 44 -3.68 0.60 -7.53
C GLY A 44 -2.24 1.02 -7.23
N SER A 45 -1.69 2.06 -7.84
CA SER A 45 -0.30 2.46 -7.61
C SER A 45 -0.14 3.32 -6.33
N PHE A 46 0.98 3.17 -5.64
CA PHE A 46 1.35 4.05 -4.53
C PHE A 46 2.85 4.27 -4.49
N THR A 47 3.25 5.40 -3.91
CA THR A 47 4.67 5.74 -3.71
C THR A 47 4.86 6.35 -2.33
N LEU A 48 5.82 5.81 -1.59
CA LEU A 48 6.27 6.29 -0.30
C LEU A 48 7.72 6.74 -0.42
N ARG A 49 8.06 7.88 0.17
CA ARG A 49 9.41 8.46 0.12
C ARG A 49 9.83 8.86 1.52
N GLY A 50 11.11 8.69 1.81
CA GLY A 50 11.69 9.04 3.11
C GLY A 50 11.48 7.97 4.19
N LEU A 51 11.28 6.70 3.80
CA LEU A 51 11.18 5.61 4.77
C LEU A 51 12.52 5.41 5.52
N PRO A 52 12.46 5.05 6.81
CA PRO A 52 13.64 4.74 7.60
C PRO A 52 14.40 3.55 7.03
N GLU A 53 15.73 3.62 7.11
CA GLU A 53 16.63 2.53 6.74
C GLU A 53 16.71 1.47 7.84
N GLY A 54 17.15 0.26 7.50
CA GLY A 54 17.21 -0.86 8.43
C GLY A 54 15.95 -1.72 8.35
N GLY A 55 14.77 -1.16 8.61
CA GLY A 55 13.53 -1.90 8.51
C GLY A 55 12.29 -1.05 8.72
N PHE A 56 11.17 -1.45 8.10
CA PHE A 56 9.89 -0.79 8.27
C PHE A 56 8.70 -1.73 8.05
N THR A 57 7.53 -1.31 8.52
CA THR A 57 6.26 -2.02 8.47
C THR A 57 5.22 -1.15 7.79
N LEU A 58 4.70 -1.64 6.67
CA LEU A 58 3.58 -1.05 5.96
C LEU A 58 2.28 -1.67 6.45
N ILE A 59 1.34 -0.82 6.85
CA ILE A 59 -0.02 -1.20 7.22
C ILE A 59 -0.93 -0.77 6.08
N PHE A 60 -1.68 -1.72 5.55
CA PHE A 60 -2.68 -1.47 4.51
C PHE A 60 -4.05 -1.41 5.16
N THR A 61 -4.69 -0.27 5.01
CA THR A 61 -6.00 0.01 5.60
C THR A 61 -6.97 0.34 4.48
N THR A 62 -8.11 -0.34 4.43
CA THR A 62 -9.16 -0.08 3.45
C THR A 62 -10.37 0.47 4.16
N SER A 63 -10.81 1.69 3.82
CA SER A 63 -11.97 2.34 4.44
C SER A 63 -11.93 2.34 5.98
N GLY A 64 -10.73 2.49 6.57
CA GLY A 64 -10.51 2.49 8.03
C GLY A 64 -10.30 1.11 8.66
N THR A 65 -10.35 0.02 7.89
CA THR A 65 -10.09 -1.35 8.38
C THR A 65 -8.72 -1.85 7.94
N GLU A 66 -7.87 -2.29 8.87
CA GLU A 66 -6.59 -2.96 8.53
C GLU A 66 -6.90 -4.27 7.81
N ILE A 67 -6.48 -4.35 6.55
CA ILE A 67 -6.63 -5.56 5.72
C ILE A 67 -5.35 -6.42 5.75
N GLY A 68 -4.22 -5.83 6.13
CA GLY A 68 -2.98 -6.56 6.29
C GLY A 68 -1.78 -5.65 6.48
N ARG A 69 -0.64 -6.27 6.76
CA ARG A 69 0.60 -5.58 7.04
C ARG A 69 1.78 -6.30 6.41
N LEU A 70 2.79 -5.55 6.01
CA LEU A 70 3.99 -6.05 5.36
C LEU A 70 5.21 -5.50 6.10
N SER A 71 6.05 -6.38 6.63
CA SER A 71 7.24 -6.00 7.39
C SER A 71 8.49 -6.27 6.57
N PHE A 72 9.42 -5.33 6.61
CA PHE A 72 10.71 -5.37 5.94
C PHE A 72 11.79 -5.17 7.00
N SER A 73 12.70 -6.13 7.13
CA SER A 73 13.72 -6.12 8.20
C SER A 73 15.12 -5.82 7.68
N GLU A 74 15.32 -5.84 6.35
CA GLU A 74 16.63 -5.73 5.75
C GLU A 74 16.57 -4.81 4.53
N VAL A 75 16.60 -3.51 4.80
CA VAL A 75 16.43 -2.50 3.76
C VAL A 75 17.61 -1.55 3.72
N LYS A 76 18.28 -1.49 2.56
CA LYS A 76 19.47 -0.67 2.38
C LYS A 76 19.13 0.81 2.21
N PRO A 77 19.98 1.73 2.70
CA PRO A 77 19.85 3.15 2.42
C PRO A 77 19.80 3.43 0.92
N ASN A 78 19.04 4.47 0.55
CA ASN A 78 18.90 4.95 -0.83
C ASN A 78 18.43 3.91 -1.84
N GLN A 79 17.87 2.78 -1.38
CA GLN A 79 17.29 1.78 -2.26
C GLN A 79 15.90 2.24 -2.77
N GLU A 80 15.58 1.81 -3.99
CA GLU A 80 14.21 1.80 -4.49
C GLU A 80 13.67 0.37 -4.37
N ILE A 81 12.54 0.21 -3.67
CA ILE A 81 11.86 -1.08 -3.54
C ILE A 81 10.62 -1.02 -4.42
N THR A 82 10.51 -1.94 -5.36
CA THR A 82 9.27 -2.18 -6.09
C THR A 82 8.60 -3.40 -5.53
N LEU A 83 7.33 -3.29 -5.15
CA LEU A 83 6.55 -4.41 -4.62
C LEU A 83 5.15 -4.45 -5.20
N THR A 84 4.69 -5.64 -5.57
CA THR A 84 3.33 -5.85 -6.02
C THR A 84 2.59 -6.60 -4.92
N VAL A 85 1.58 -5.96 -4.34
CA VAL A 85 0.77 -6.57 -3.29
C VAL A 85 -0.60 -6.90 -3.86
N GLN A 86 -1.07 -8.11 -3.61
CA GLN A 86 -2.43 -8.50 -3.85
C GLN A 86 -3.25 -8.28 -2.58
N VAL A 87 -4.21 -7.36 -2.65
CA VAL A 87 -5.22 -7.16 -1.63
C VAL A 87 -6.42 -8.02 -1.97
N SER A 88 -6.90 -8.78 -0.99
CA SER A 88 -8.11 -9.58 -1.08
C SER A 88 -8.92 -9.42 0.21
N THR A 89 -10.19 -9.83 0.22
CA THR A 89 -11.05 -9.82 1.42
C THR A 89 -10.49 -10.64 2.58
N SER A 90 -9.57 -11.56 2.31
CA SER A 90 -8.94 -12.43 3.30
C SER A 90 -7.56 -11.97 3.76
N GLY A 91 -7.00 -10.88 3.21
CA GLY A 91 -5.68 -10.39 3.60
C GLY A 91 -4.90 -9.67 2.50
N VAL A 92 -3.64 -9.34 2.81
CA VAL A 92 -2.65 -8.79 1.87
C VAL A 92 -1.56 -9.83 1.63
N VAL A 93 -1.27 -10.11 0.37
CA VAL A 93 -0.23 -11.05 -0.06
C VAL A 93 0.78 -10.31 -0.94
N LEU A 94 2.07 -10.53 -0.71
CA LEU A 94 3.12 -10.05 -1.61
C LEU A 94 3.27 -11.02 -2.78
N LEU A 95 3.27 -10.49 -4.00
CA LEU A 95 3.48 -11.23 -5.26
C LEU A 95 4.95 -11.19 -5.68
#